data_AF-A0A962T4U1-F1
#
_entry.id   AF-A0A962T4U1-F1
#
_cell.length_a   1.000
_cell.length_b   1.000
_cell.length_c   1.000
_cell.angle_alpha   90.00
_cell.angle_beta   90.00
_cell.angle_gamma   90.00
#
_symmetry.space_group_name_H-M   'P 1'
#
loop_
_entity.id
_entity.type
_entity.pdbx_description
1 polymer ?
#
loop_
_entity_poly.entity_id
_entity_poly.type
_entity_poly.pdbx_seq_one_letter_code
_entity_poly.pdbx_strand_id
1 'polypeptide(L)'
;MELSPQDTLRLNVLLASKPQAIRINESTMTVFGLSEKGEAQVQLTPTGREDQYVRRVREMLSGHVLGSPGGYPVYLQRWTRMGQMRDDSLEQLLLLGEPEAVVATVTAQGLTDELARRAWWAMEDAGNARHMLAKRAVVDGDMGPRLASYLVEHLPFETEPEQQIETVRLVLQAGLLDEGQVEGLWRKAQRKPSYYVGFLAARPHCLPETSAPHVQWEPLGPVLNDLSDRGNVLAGLLAQTLSAAGQSFLATVFRVLEKPSNQDVVNLTLDLVAAYFAAARPEGRADATLPVLEDEAAGWLAASADAAALAELEGLDESQLLALRVLSGLGYGIVRPVFCDSTAIGSLMRRKLQPVMTPLGDHLARLFDQRGR
;
A
#
# COMPACT_ATOMS: atom_id res chain seq x y z
N MET A 1 9.82 -5.81 -42.63
CA MET A 1 11.26 -6.02 -42.39
C MET A 1 11.41 -7.38 -41.74
N GLU A 2 12.31 -8.22 -42.25
CA GLU A 2 12.56 -9.57 -41.70
C GLU A 2 13.80 -9.56 -40.80
N LEU A 3 13.82 -10.46 -39.81
CA LEU A 3 14.99 -10.68 -38.97
C LEU A 3 16.13 -11.23 -39.82
N SER A 4 17.38 -10.87 -39.50
CA SER A 4 18.54 -11.46 -40.18
C SER A 4 18.53 -12.99 -39.96
N PRO A 5 19.02 -13.79 -40.94
CA PRO A 5 19.12 -15.24 -40.76
C PRO A 5 19.98 -15.63 -39.55
N GLN A 6 21.01 -14.83 -39.27
CA GLN A 6 21.91 -15.03 -38.13
C GLN A 6 21.20 -14.81 -36.79
N ASP A 7 20.44 -13.72 -36.65
CA ASP A 7 19.70 -13.46 -35.41
C ASP A 7 18.56 -14.46 -35.25
N THR A 8 17.90 -14.83 -36.35
CA THR A 8 16.87 -15.87 -36.34
C THR A 8 17.40 -17.19 -35.79
N LEU A 9 18.57 -17.63 -36.26
CA LEU A 9 19.23 -18.83 -35.74
C LEU A 9 19.59 -18.70 -34.26
N ARG A 10 20.21 -17.57 -33.86
CA ARG A 10 20.62 -17.34 -32.47
C ARG A 10 19.44 -17.31 -31.50
N LEU A 11 18.35 -16.65 -31.88
CA LEU A 11 17.12 -16.60 -31.08
C LEU A 11 16.46 -17.97 -30.96
N ASN A 12 16.43 -18.76 -32.04
CA ASN A 12 15.92 -20.14 -31.96
C ASN A 12 16.79 -21.03 -31.06
N VAL A 13 18.11 -20.85 -31.06
CA VAL A 13 19.02 -21.54 -30.14
C VAL A 13 18.76 -21.12 -28.70
N LEU A 14 18.56 -19.82 -28.45
CA LEU A 14 18.17 -19.31 -27.13
C LEU A 14 16.87 -19.97 -26.66
N LEU A 15 15.83 -20.00 -27.50
CA LEU A 15 14.54 -20.62 -27.17
C LEU A 15 14.63 -22.14 -26.96
N ALA A 16 15.46 -22.83 -27.74
CA ALA A 16 15.71 -24.27 -27.59
C ALA A 16 16.35 -24.62 -26.24
N SER A 17 17.04 -23.66 -25.60
CA SER A 17 17.59 -23.81 -24.25
C SER A 17 16.53 -23.74 -23.14
N LYS A 18 15.27 -23.48 -23.48
CA LYS A 18 14.11 -23.33 -22.57
C LYS A 18 14.36 -22.30 -21.47
N PRO A 19 14.52 -21.01 -21.83
CA PRO A 19 14.67 -19.95 -20.85
C PRO A 19 13.43 -19.87 -19.95
N GLN A 20 13.63 -19.41 -18.72
CA GLN A 20 12.59 -19.15 -17.71
C GLN A 20 11.95 -17.77 -17.87
N ALA A 21 12.71 -16.81 -18.41
CA ALA A 21 12.27 -15.44 -18.71
C ALA A 21 13.16 -14.84 -19.81
N ILE A 22 12.63 -13.86 -20.53
CA ILE A 22 13.33 -13.13 -21.59
C ILE A 22 13.22 -11.63 -21.35
N ARG A 23 14.35 -10.93 -21.45
CA ARG A 23 14.46 -9.47 -21.37
C ARG A 23 15.10 -8.95 -22.64
N ILE A 24 14.59 -7.84 -23.17
CA ILE A 24 15.17 -7.16 -24.33
C ILE A 24 15.66 -5.78 -23.87
N ASN A 25 16.95 -5.51 -24.04
CA ASN A 25 17.49 -4.16 -23.94
C ASN A 25 17.45 -3.55 -25.34
N GLU A 26 16.48 -2.66 -25.55
CA GLU A 26 16.28 -1.99 -26.85
C GLU A 26 17.44 -1.06 -27.20
N SER A 27 18.01 -0.34 -26.22
CA SER A 27 19.10 0.61 -26.46
C SER A 27 20.41 -0.06 -26.87
N THR A 28 20.70 -1.24 -26.33
CA THR A 28 21.89 -2.01 -26.72
C THR A 28 21.60 -3.07 -27.77
N MET A 29 20.35 -3.20 -28.21
CA MET A 29 19.88 -4.24 -29.13
C MET A 29 20.30 -5.65 -28.68
N THR A 30 20.05 -5.96 -27.41
CA THR A 30 20.46 -7.22 -26.80
C THR A 30 19.27 -7.98 -26.23
N VAL A 31 19.17 -9.28 -26.54
CA VAL A 31 18.19 -10.19 -25.94
C VAL A 31 18.88 -11.05 -24.90
N PHE A 32 18.31 -11.11 -23.71
CA PHE A 32 18.77 -11.93 -22.60
C PHE A 32 17.74 -13.04 -22.32
N GLY A 33 18.22 -14.24 -22.03
CA GLY A 33 17.39 -15.33 -21.53
C GLY A 33 17.91 -15.83 -20.18
N LEU A 34 17.02 -15.84 -19.19
CA LEU A 34 17.29 -16.43 -17.88
C LEU A 34 17.15 -17.94 -17.95
N SER A 35 18.09 -18.69 -17.39
CA SER A 35 17.99 -20.14 -17.23
C SER A 35 18.43 -20.55 -15.82
N GLU A 36 18.21 -21.81 -15.44
CA GLU A 36 18.72 -22.36 -14.18
C GLU A 36 20.25 -22.26 -14.03
N LYS A 37 20.97 -22.25 -15.16
CA LYS A 37 22.45 -22.23 -15.18
C LYS A 37 23.04 -20.82 -15.30
N GLY A 38 22.19 -19.79 -15.36
CA GLY A 38 22.59 -18.40 -15.54
C GLY A 38 21.95 -17.73 -16.75
N GLU A 39 22.59 -16.67 -17.21
CA GLU A 39 22.07 -15.79 -18.26
C GLU A 39 22.72 -16.08 -19.62
N ALA A 40 21.89 -16.21 -20.65
CA ALA A 40 22.33 -16.27 -22.04
C ALA A 40 22.06 -14.94 -22.74
N GLN A 41 22.97 -14.52 -23.63
CA GLN A 41 22.91 -13.23 -24.32
C GLN A 41 22.96 -13.41 -25.84
N VAL A 42 22.11 -12.69 -26.55
CA VAL A 42 22.10 -12.58 -28.01
C VAL A 42 22.20 -11.10 -28.39
N GLN A 43 23.34 -10.70 -28.95
CA GLN A 43 23.49 -9.39 -29.57
C GLN A 43 22.81 -9.39 -30.94
N LEU A 44 21.80 -8.55 -31.13
CA LEU A 44 21.07 -8.40 -32.38
C LEU A 44 21.88 -7.56 -33.37
N THR A 45 21.70 -7.86 -34.66
CA THR A 45 22.31 -7.13 -35.78
C THR A 45 21.20 -6.63 -36.71
N PRO A 46 20.57 -5.47 -36.39
CA PRO A 46 19.38 -4.99 -37.11
C PRO A 46 19.69 -4.72 -38.58
N THR A 47 18.83 -5.20 -39.47
CA THR A 47 18.94 -4.97 -40.92
C THR A 47 18.24 -3.68 -41.37
N GLY A 48 17.74 -2.88 -40.42
CA GLY A 48 17.04 -1.63 -40.65
C GLY A 48 16.65 -0.93 -39.35
N ARG A 49 15.44 -0.35 -39.29
CA ARG A 49 14.98 0.42 -38.11
C ARG A 49 14.88 -0.47 -36.87
N GLU A 50 15.56 -0.07 -35.81
CA GLU A 50 15.68 -0.83 -34.56
C GLU A 50 14.32 -1.15 -33.93
N ASP A 51 13.41 -0.17 -33.81
CA ASP A 51 12.08 -0.38 -33.23
C ASP A 51 11.26 -1.46 -33.97
N GLN A 52 11.32 -1.45 -35.31
CA GLN A 52 10.64 -2.45 -36.14
C GLN A 52 11.30 -3.82 -36.00
N TYR A 53 12.62 -3.83 -35.82
CA TYR A 53 13.40 -5.05 -35.62
C TYR A 53 13.06 -5.70 -34.28
N VAL A 54 13.04 -4.92 -33.18
CA VAL A 54 12.61 -5.36 -31.84
C VAL A 54 11.19 -5.90 -31.87
N ARG A 55 10.26 -5.20 -32.53
CA ARG A 55 8.89 -5.69 -32.71
C ARG A 55 8.85 -7.06 -33.43
N ARG A 56 9.72 -7.27 -34.42
CA ARG A 56 9.78 -8.55 -35.14
C ARG A 56 10.40 -9.67 -34.29
N VAL A 57 11.36 -9.34 -33.42
CA VAL A 57 11.87 -10.26 -32.40
C VAL A 57 10.73 -10.69 -31.46
N ARG A 58 9.96 -9.73 -30.94
CA ARG A 58 8.80 -10.01 -30.08
C ARG A 58 7.72 -10.85 -30.76
N GLU A 59 7.44 -10.58 -32.04
CA GLU A 59 6.54 -11.41 -32.86
C GLU A 59 7.04 -12.85 -33.00
N MET A 60 8.35 -13.06 -33.15
CA MET A 60 8.95 -14.40 -33.17
C MET A 60 8.81 -15.10 -31.81
N LEU A 61 9.19 -14.42 -30.73
CA LEU A 61 9.10 -14.96 -29.36
C LEU A 61 7.65 -15.38 -29.04
N SER A 62 6.70 -14.48 -29.31
CA SER A 62 5.27 -14.74 -29.15
C SER A 62 4.79 -15.93 -29.99
N GLY A 63 5.22 -16.03 -31.25
CA GLY A 63 4.89 -17.16 -32.12
C GLY A 63 5.40 -18.50 -31.58
N HIS A 64 6.60 -18.52 -31.00
CA HIS A 64 7.18 -19.72 -30.38
C HIS A 64 6.43 -20.13 -29.11
N VAL A 65 6.17 -19.17 -28.22
CA VAL A 65 5.56 -19.41 -26.90
C VAL A 65 4.08 -19.80 -27.03
N LEU A 66 3.34 -19.14 -27.92
CA LEU A 66 1.88 -19.30 -28.03
C LEU A 66 1.44 -20.25 -29.14
N GLY A 67 2.36 -20.74 -29.97
CA GLY A 67 2.06 -21.69 -31.05
C GLY A 67 1.21 -21.14 -32.20
N SER A 68 1.01 -19.81 -32.30
CA SER A 68 0.24 -19.19 -33.38
C SER A 68 1.10 -18.18 -34.16
N PRO A 69 1.42 -18.44 -35.44
CA PRO A 69 2.10 -17.46 -36.30
C PRO A 69 1.17 -16.25 -36.52
N GLY A 70 1.57 -15.07 -36.03
CA GLY A 70 0.80 -13.82 -36.13
C GLY A 70 0.16 -13.32 -34.83
N GLY A 71 0.52 -13.89 -33.67
CA GLY A 71 -0.11 -13.61 -32.37
C GLY A 71 0.15 -12.21 -31.76
N TYR A 72 1.06 -11.40 -32.29
CA TYR A 72 1.43 -10.12 -31.69
C TYR A 72 1.01 -8.94 -32.59
N PRO A 73 0.33 -7.88 -32.08
CA PRO A 73 -0.04 -7.59 -30.69
C PRO A 73 -1.43 -8.13 -30.26
N VAL A 74 -2.07 -8.95 -31.09
CA VAL A 74 -3.47 -9.39 -30.89
C VAL A 74 -3.66 -10.20 -29.60
N TYR A 75 -2.65 -10.95 -29.16
CA TYR A 75 -2.71 -11.73 -27.92
C TYR A 75 -2.71 -10.84 -26.68
N LEU A 76 -1.86 -9.80 -26.61
CA LEU A 76 -1.86 -8.83 -25.50
C LEU A 76 -3.19 -8.08 -25.38
N GLN A 77 -3.81 -7.71 -26.50
CA GLN A 77 -5.13 -7.04 -26.54
C GLN A 77 -6.29 -7.97 -26.14
N ARG A 78 -6.22 -9.25 -26.50
CA ARG A 78 -7.19 -10.26 -26.06
C ARG A 78 -6.99 -10.59 -24.58
N TRP A 79 -5.74 -10.68 -24.13
CA TRP A 79 -5.35 -10.93 -22.75
C TRP A 79 -5.85 -9.84 -21.80
N THR A 80 -5.65 -8.56 -22.12
CA THR A 80 -6.20 -7.43 -21.34
C THR A 80 -7.73 -7.42 -21.29
N ARG A 81 -8.41 -7.97 -22.31
CA ARG A 81 -9.88 -8.06 -22.35
C ARG A 81 -10.47 -9.27 -21.64
N MET A 82 -9.74 -10.38 -21.55
CA MET A 82 -10.31 -11.67 -21.15
C MET A 82 -10.20 -12.00 -19.66
N GLY A 83 -9.66 -11.10 -18.83
CA GLY A 83 -9.90 -10.95 -17.38
C GLY A 83 -9.59 -12.12 -16.44
N GLN A 84 -9.49 -13.34 -16.95
CA GLN A 84 -9.31 -14.58 -16.22
C GLN A 84 -8.76 -15.61 -17.19
N MET A 85 -7.53 -16.10 -17.00
CA MET A 85 -7.22 -17.51 -17.25
C MET A 85 -5.89 -17.93 -16.57
N ARG A 86 -5.98 -19.05 -15.85
CA ARG A 86 -5.00 -20.05 -15.35
C ARG A 86 -3.56 -19.62 -15.08
N ASP A 87 -3.08 -19.98 -13.88
CA ASP A 87 -1.73 -19.73 -13.35
C ASP A 87 -0.60 -20.19 -14.30
N ASP A 88 -0.81 -21.26 -15.08
CA ASP A 88 0.15 -21.78 -16.08
C ASP A 88 0.50 -20.78 -17.20
N SER A 89 -0.29 -19.74 -17.40
CA SER A 89 -0.05 -18.71 -18.42
C SER A 89 0.99 -17.66 -18.02
N LEU A 90 1.27 -17.52 -16.72
CA LEU A 90 2.16 -16.47 -16.20
C LEU A 90 3.63 -16.71 -16.59
N GLU A 91 4.08 -17.97 -16.56
CA GLU A 91 5.43 -18.32 -17.00
C GLU A 91 5.67 -17.95 -18.48
N GLN A 92 4.66 -18.16 -19.32
CA GLN A 92 4.72 -17.86 -20.75
C GLN A 92 4.80 -16.35 -21.01
N LEU A 93 4.15 -15.52 -20.20
CA LEU A 93 4.22 -14.06 -20.32
C LEU A 93 5.66 -13.56 -20.17
N LEU A 94 6.43 -14.15 -19.25
CA LEU A 94 7.82 -13.77 -19.02
C LEU A 94 8.75 -14.13 -20.17
N LEU A 95 8.30 -14.93 -21.14
CA LEU A 95 9.06 -15.30 -22.34
C LEU A 95 8.81 -14.37 -23.53
N LEU A 96 7.90 -13.40 -23.40
CA LEU A 96 7.53 -12.53 -24.51
C LEU A 96 8.55 -11.42 -24.80
N GLY A 97 9.43 -11.09 -23.85
CA GLY A 97 10.35 -9.96 -23.98
C GLY A 97 9.64 -8.59 -24.00
N GLU A 98 8.47 -8.53 -23.37
CA GLU A 98 7.58 -7.36 -23.31
C GLU A 98 7.49 -6.83 -21.87
N PRO A 99 7.75 -5.54 -21.64
CA PRO A 99 7.56 -4.90 -20.34
C PRO A 99 6.14 -5.10 -19.79
N GLU A 100 5.11 -4.95 -20.63
CA GLU A 100 3.71 -5.09 -20.24
C GLU A 100 3.37 -6.51 -19.77
N ALA A 101 4.02 -7.53 -20.33
CA ALA A 101 3.84 -8.91 -19.92
C ALA A 101 4.47 -9.18 -18.53
N VAL A 102 5.53 -8.45 -18.17
CA VAL A 102 6.09 -8.49 -16.82
C VAL A 102 5.14 -7.81 -15.84
N VAL A 103 4.64 -6.60 -16.14
CA VAL A 103 3.65 -5.90 -15.29
C VAL A 103 2.39 -6.74 -15.06
N ALA A 104 1.90 -7.35 -16.14
CA ALA A 104 0.82 -8.32 -16.12
C ALA A 104 1.06 -9.48 -15.13
N THR A 105 2.27 -10.03 -15.14
CA THR A 105 2.65 -11.15 -14.30
C THR A 105 2.67 -10.75 -12.82
N VAL A 106 3.29 -9.62 -12.49
CA VAL A 106 3.44 -9.18 -11.08
C VAL A 106 2.13 -8.69 -10.46
N THR A 107 1.17 -8.26 -11.29
CA THR A 107 -0.16 -7.85 -10.82
C THR A 107 -1.12 -9.04 -10.64
N ALA A 108 -0.82 -10.20 -11.24
CA ALA A 108 -1.67 -11.39 -11.20
C ALA A 108 -1.91 -11.91 -9.77
N GLN A 109 -3.07 -12.56 -9.57
CA GLN A 109 -3.41 -13.17 -8.28
C GLN A 109 -2.56 -14.42 -7.98
N GLY A 110 -2.28 -15.25 -8.99
CA GLY A 110 -1.48 -16.48 -8.87
C GLY A 110 0.04 -16.27 -8.86
N LEU A 111 0.54 -15.07 -8.56
CA LEU A 111 1.97 -14.81 -8.50
C LEU A 111 2.62 -15.60 -7.35
N THR A 112 3.59 -16.44 -7.69
CA THR A 112 4.43 -17.17 -6.73
C THR A 112 5.77 -16.44 -6.52
N ASP A 113 6.50 -16.79 -5.45
CA ASP A 113 7.84 -16.24 -5.18
C ASP A 113 8.81 -16.48 -6.34
N GLU A 114 8.80 -17.68 -6.92
CA GLU A 114 9.66 -18.03 -8.05
C GLU A 114 9.29 -17.26 -9.33
N LEU A 115 7.99 -17.04 -9.60
CA LEU A 115 7.56 -16.17 -10.69
C LEU A 115 7.97 -14.72 -10.44
N ALA A 116 7.89 -14.24 -9.19
CA ALA A 116 8.34 -12.91 -8.81
C ALA A 116 9.85 -12.75 -9.04
N ARG A 117 10.66 -13.76 -8.72
CA ARG A 117 12.11 -13.77 -9.00
C ARG A 117 12.41 -13.64 -10.49
N ARG A 118 11.71 -14.39 -11.35
CA ARG A 118 11.86 -14.34 -12.81
C ARG A 118 11.42 -12.98 -13.38
N ALA A 119 10.29 -12.47 -12.91
CA ALA A 119 9.76 -11.16 -13.30
C ALA A 119 10.69 -10.02 -12.85
N TRP A 120 11.23 -10.11 -11.64
CA TRP A 120 12.20 -9.15 -11.11
C TRP A 120 13.46 -9.10 -11.95
N TRP A 121 14.04 -10.26 -12.29
CA TRP A 121 15.19 -10.33 -13.21
C TRP A 121 14.87 -9.71 -14.58
N ALA A 122 13.65 -9.89 -15.09
CA ALA A 122 13.25 -9.36 -16.39
C ALA A 122 13.08 -7.84 -16.37
N MET A 123 12.55 -7.27 -15.28
CA MET A 123 12.32 -5.83 -15.13
C MET A 123 12.32 -5.39 -13.66
N GLU A 124 13.48 -4.91 -13.21
CA GLU A 124 13.67 -4.31 -11.88
C GLU A 124 13.07 -2.90 -11.86
N ASP A 125 11.91 -2.76 -11.24
CA ASP A 125 11.18 -1.50 -11.14
C ASP A 125 10.48 -1.36 -9.78
N ALA A 126 10.42 -0.15 -9.23
CA ALA A 126 9.80 0.08 -7.92
C ALA A 126 8.29 -0.19 -7.92
N GLY A 127 7.59 0.09 -9.02
CA GLY A 127 6.18 -0.26 -9.20
C GLY A 127 5.97 -1.77 -9.18
N ASN A 128 6.82 -2.52 -9.90
CA ASN A 128 6.80 -3.99 -9.87
C ASN A 128 7.06 -4.54 -8.46
N ALA A 129 8.09 -4.04 -7.76
CA ALA A 129 8.39 -4.47 -6.40
C ALA A 129 7.20 -4.25 -5.45
N ARG A 130 6.51 -3.11 -5.55
CA ARG A 130 5.29 -2.85 -4.78
C ARG A 130 4.17 -3.85 -5.09
N HIS A 131 3.91 -4.13 -6.38
CA HIS A 131 2.91 -5.13 -6.76
C HIS A 131 3.24 -6.54 -6.26
N MET A 132 4.51 -6.93 -6.30
CA MET A 132 4.98 -8.21 -5.79
C MET A 132 4.82 -8.31 -4.26
N LEU A 133 5.23 -7.28 -3.50
CA LEU A 133 5.13 -7.25 -2.03
C LEU A 133 3.69 -7.16 -1.51
N ALA A 134 2.71 -6.86 -2.36
CA ALA A 134 1.29 -6.97 -2.00
C ALA A 134 0.80 -8.42 -1.90
N LYS A 135 1.61 -9.42 -2.31
CA LYS A 135 1.25 -10.85 -2.32
C LYS A 135 1.94 -11.60 -1.19
N ARG A 136 1.17 -12.36 -0.40
CA ARG A 136 1.71 -13.17 0.71
C ARG A 136 2.75 -14.19 0.25
N ALA A 137 2.50 -14.85 -0.88
CA ALA A 137 3.42 -15.82 -1.46
C ALA A 137 4.84 -15.27 -1.72
N VAL A 138 4.97 -13.96 -1.98
CA VAL A 138 6.26 -13.29 -2.18
C VAL A 138 6.84 -12.79 -0.86
N VAL A 139 5.99 -12.22 0.01
CA VAL A 139 6.42 -11.73 1.34
C VAL A 139 6.99 -12.86 2.19
N ASP A 140 6.37 -14.02 2.14
CA ASP A 140 6.76 -15.21 2.90
C ASP A 140 7.92 -15.98 2.23
N GLY A 141 8.32 -15.58 1.01
CA GLY A 141 9.38 -16.20 0.21
C GLY A 141 10.71 -15.43 0.23
N ASP A 142 11.65 -15.84 -0.61
CA ASP A 142 13.00 -15.28 -0.65
C ASP A 142 13.04 -13.88 -1.30
N MET A 143 12.05 -13.56 -2.14
CA MET A 143 11.99 -12.25 -2.79
C MET A 143 11.53 -11.15 -1.85
N GLY A 144 10.71 -11.45 -0.84
CA GLY A 144 10.19 -10.46 0.11
C GLY A 144 11.27 -9.52 0.67
N PRO A 145 12.28 -10.04 1.40
CA PRO A 145 13.33 -9.21 1.97
C PRO A 145 14.19 -8.47 0.93
N ARG A 146 14.38 -9.06 -0.25
CA ARG A 146 15.15 -8.44 -1.36
C ARG A 146 14.43 -7.23 -1.93
N LEU A 147 13.14 -7.38 -2.22
CA LEU A 147 12.29 -6.31 -2.74
C LEU A 147 12.10 -5.21 -1.70
N ALA A 148 11.96 -5.57 -0.41
CA ALA A 148 11.87 -4.60 0.67
C ALA A 148 13.16 -3.76 0.79
N SER A 149 14.32 -4.41 0.76
CA SER A 149 15.62 -3.72 0.77
C SER A 149 15.76 -2.76 -0.41
N TYR A 150 15.45 -3.23 -1.63
CA TYR A 150 15.46 -2.40 -2.83
C TYR A 150 14.56 -1.16 -2.68
N LEU A 151 13.33 -1.35 -2.21
CA LEU A 151 12.39 -0.26 -2.04
C LEU A 151 12.82 0.75 -0.97
N VAL A 152 13.44 0.30 0.13
CA VAL A 152 13.99 1.20 1.15
C VAL A 152 15.14 2.05 0.60
N GLU A 153 16.00 1.47 -0.23
CA GLU A 153 17.08 2.19 -0.93
C GLU A 153 16.54 3.15 -1.99
N HIS A 154 15.45 2.78 -2.66
CA HIS A 154 14.81 3.59 -3.69
C HIS A 154 13.95 4.73 -3.14
N LEU A 155 13.41 4.58 -1.92
CA LEU A 155 12.45 5.51 -1.31
C LEU A 155 12.89 7.00 -1.29
N PRO A 156 14.17 7.37 -1.13
CA PRO A 156 14.62 8.76 -1.21
C PRO A 156 14.41 9.42 -2.58
N PHE A 157 14.31 8.63 -3.65
CA PHE A 157 14.10 9.09 -5.03
C PHE A 157 12.61 9.20 -5.40
N GLU A 158 11.73 8.57 -4.61
CA GLU A 158 10.28 8.65 -4.81
C GLU A 158 9.78 10.06 -4.48
N THR A 159 9.03 10.67 -5.41
CA THR A 159 8.49 12.02 -5.24
C THR A 159 7.04 12.02 -4.80
N GLU A 160 6.28 11.02 -5.24
CA GLU A 160 4.83 10.97 -5.05
C GLU A 160 4.50 10.49 -3.62
N PRO A 161 3.76 11.28 -2.82
CA PRO A 161 3.41 10.90 -1.45
C PRO A 161 2.67 9.56 -1.38
N GLU A 162 1.76 9.29 -2.31
CA GLU A 162 1.03 8.02 -2.42
C GLU A 162 1.98 6.81 -2.51
N GLN A 163 3.01 6.92 -3.37
CA GLN A 163 3.98 5.84 -3.55
C GLN A 163 4.91 5.69 -2.35
N GLN A 164 5.25 6.80 -1.69
CA GLN A 164 6.00 6.77 -0.44
C GLN A 164 5.20 6.05 0.67
N ILE A 165 3.91 6.36 0.80
CA ILE A 165 3.01 5.73 1.77
C ILE A 165 2.92 4.23 1.51
N GLU A 166 2.60 3.86 0.26
CA GLU A 166 2.44 2.46 -0.13
C GLU A 166 3.74 1.68 0.05
N THR A 167 4.88 2.26 -0.31
CA THR A 167 6.18 1.63 -0.10
C THR A 167 6.44 1.37 1.38
N VAL A 168 6.28 2.40 2.23
CA VAL A 168 6.48 2.25 3.68
C VAL A 168 5.53 1.21 4.26
N ARG A 169 4.26 1.20 3.83
CA ARG A 169 3.27 0.21 4.24
C ARG A 169 3.71 -1.22 3.90
N LEU A 170 4.19 -1.43 2.68
CA LEU A 170 4.58 -2.75 2.17
C LEU A 170 5.88 -3.26 2.79
N VAL A 171 6.89 -2.41 3.01
CA VAL A 171 8.17 -2.86 3.59
C VAL A 171 8.08 -3.11 5.10
N LEU A 172 7.10 -2.52 5.80
CA LEU A 172 6.90 -2.71 7.23
C LEU A 172 6.12 -3.99 7.59
N GLN A 173 5.80 -4.84 6.61
CA GLN A 173 5.23 -6.16 6.88
C GLN A 173 6.19 -7.01 7.74
N ALA A 174 5.61 -7.90 8.55
CA ALA A 174 6.38 -8.73 9.47
C ALA A 174 7.47 -9.54 8.73
N GLY A 175 8.70 -9.53 9.28
CA GLY A 175 9.84 -10.30 8.75
C GLY A 175 10.61 -9.68 7.60
N LEU A 176 10.14 -8.57 7.01
CA LEU A 176 10.83 -7.94 5.86
C LEU A 176 11.97 -6.99 6.26
N LEU A 177 11.84 -6.31 7.39
CA LEU A 177 12.83 -5.37 7.91
C LEU A 177 13.16 -5.69 9.38
N ASP A 178 14.41 -5.46 9.76
CA ASP A 178 14.84 -5.50 11.15
C ASP A 178 14.45 -4.23 11.93
N GLU A 179 14.55 -4.28 13.26
CA GLU A 179 14.17 -3.16 14.13
C GLU A 179 14.97 -1.88 13.84
N GLY A 180 16.27 -2.00 13.51
CA GLY A 180 17.13 -0.86 13.20
C GLY A 180 16.75 -0.17 11.89
N GLN A 181 16.36 -0.95 10.87
CA GLN A 181 15.82 -0.45 9.61
C GLN A 181 14.48 0.27 9.82
N VAL A 182 13.59 -0.32 10.64
CA VAL A 182 12.29 0.27 11.00
C VAL A 182 12.48 1.61 11.73
N GLU A 183 13.35 1.67 12.74
CA GLU A 183 13.70 2.92 13.43
C GLU A 183 14.33 3.96 12.50
N GLY A 184 15.18 3.51 11.57
CA GLY A 184 15.79 4.35 10.55
C GLY A 184 14.74 5.01 9.65
N LEU A 185 13.73 4.25 9.21
CA LEU A 185 12.59 4.76 8.44
C LEU A 185 11.76 5.76 9.25
N TRP A 186 11.51 5.47 10.53
CA TRP A 186 10.77 6.38 11.42
C TRP A 186 11.48 7.73 11.59
N ARG A 187 12.80 7.72 11.82
CA ARG A 187 13.60 8.95 11.90
C ARG A 187 13.52 9.78 10.62
N LYS A 188 13.48 9.14 9.44
CA LYS A 188 13.30 9.83 8.16
C LYS A 188 11.91 10.47 8.02
N ALA A 189 10.87 9.90 8.63
CA ALA A 189 9.50 10.40 8.58
C ALA A 189 9.36 11.84 9.14
N GLN A 190 10.24 12.26 10.06
CA GLN A 190 10.31 13.64 10.55
C GLN A 190 10.43 14.69 9.43
N ARG A 191 11.11 14.34 8.33
CA ARG A 191 11.30 15.22 7.15
C ARG A 191 10.33 14.89 6.01
N LYS A 192 9.66 13.75 6.08
CA LYS A 192 8.78 13.18 5.04
C LYS A 192 7.49 12.66 5.70
N PRO A 193 6.50 13.53 5.95
CA PRO A 193 5.30 13.16 6.72
C PRO A 193 4.46 12.02 6.11
N SER A 194 4.55 11.80 4.80
CA SER A 194 3.96 10.63 4.11
C SER A 194 4.41 9.31 4.72
N TYR A 195 5.65 9.20 5.21
CA TYR A 195 6.13 7.97 5.82
C TYR A 195 5.35 7.64 7.09
N TYR A 196 4.97 8.64 7.90
CA TYR A 196 4.13 8.41 9.07
C TYR A 196 2.79 7.77 8.71
N VAL A 197 2.18 8.15 7.58
CA VAL A 197 0.94 7.52 7.10
C VAL A 197 1.18 6.06 6.72
N GLY A 198 2.31 5.73 6.08
CA GLY A 198 2.70 4.34 5.83
C GLY A 198 2.88 3.52 7.11
N PHE A 199 3.45 4.13 8.17
CA PHE A 199 3.55 3.50 9.50
C PHE A 199 2.18 3.27 10.14
N LEU A 200 1.29 4.27 10.10
CA LEU A 200 -0.08 4.15 10.58
C LEU A 200 -0.84 3.02 9.86
N ALA A 201 -0.57 2.84 8.56
CA ALA A 201 -1.18 1.79 7.74
C ALA A 201 -0.65 0.39 8.04
N ALA A 202 0.65 0.22 8.27
CA ALA A 202 1.25 -1.09 8.47
C ALA A 202 1.17 -1.59 9.92
N ARG A 203 1.34 -0.67 10.88
CA ARG A 203 1.64 -1.01 12.28
C ARG A 203 0.94 -0.07 13.28
N PRO A 204 -0.40 0.09 13.22
CA PRO A 204 -1.12 1.06 14.03
C PRO A 204 -0.96 0.87 15.54
N HIS A 205 -0.68 -0.37 16.00
CA HIS A 205 -0.54 -0.71 17.42
C HIS A 205 0.91 -0.90 17.88
N CYS A 206 1.89 -0.74 16.99
CA CYS A 206 3.29 -0.99 17.29
C CYS A 206 4.20 0.00 16.57
N LEU A 207 3.96 1.30 16.76
CA LEU A 207 4.82 2.35 16.24
C LEU A 207 6.18 2.37 16.99
N PRO A 208 7.30 2.77 16.34
CA PRO A 208 8.62 2.77 16.98
C PRO A 208 8.75 3.72 18.16
N GLU A 209 8.02 4.83 18.16
CA GLU A 209 8.02 5.79 19.26
C GLU A 209 6.91 5.44 20.26
N THR A 210 7.28 5.36 21.54
CA THR A 210 6.33 5.07 22.63
C THR A 210 5.97 6.36 23.36
N SER A 211 4.68 6.68 23.39
CA SER A 211 4.11 7.76 24.18
C SER A 211 3.75 7.24 25.57
N ALA A 212 3.63 8.14 26.55
CA ALA A 212 2.99 7.77 27.80
C ALA A 212 1.52 7.36 27.53
N PRO A 213 0.97 6.38 28.28
CA PRO A 213 -0.45 6.11 28.23
C PRO A 213 -1.25 7.33 28.70
N HIS A 214 -2.53 7.39 28.31
CA HIS A 214 -3.44 8.44 28.74
C HIS A 214 -3.57 8.43 30.27
N VAL A 215 -3.72 9.59 30.92
CA VAL A 215 -3.91 9.68 32.38
C VAL A 215 -5.06 8.81 32.91
N GLN A 216 -6.10 8.57 32.10
CA GLN A 216 -7.24 7.72 32.44
C GLN A 216 -6.95 6.21 32.25
N TRP A 217 -5.83 5.83 31.63
CA TRP A 217 -5.50 4.42 31.40
C TRP A 217 -5.28 3.65 32.69
N GLU A 218 -4.55 4.21 33.65
CA GLU A 218 -4.29 3.54 34.93
C GLU A 218 -5.59 3.27 35.72
N PRO A 219 -6.51 4.23 35.92
CA PRO A 219 -7.76 3.98 36.65
C PRO A 219 -8.78 3.15 35.86
N LEU A 220 -8.89 3.32 34.53
CA LEU A 220 -9.94 2.66 33.73
C LEU A 220 -9.47 1.34 33.09
N GLY A 221 -8.19 1.19 32.79
CA GLY A 221 -7.64 0.08 32.00
C GLY A 221 -8.04 -1.30 32.48
N PRO A 222 -7.90 -1.64 33.78
CA PRO A 222 -8.33 -2.94 34.30
C PRO A 222 -9.82 -3.22 34.10
N VAL A 223 -10.68 -2.21 34.31
CA VAL A 223 -12.14 -2.35 34.16
C VAL A 223 -12.53 -2.47 32.69
N LEU A 224 -11.90 -1.69 31.81
CA LEU A 224 -12.12 -1.77 30.37
C LEU A 224 -11.69 -3.13 29.81
N ASN A 225 -10.59 -3.69 30.30
CA ASN A 225 -10.13 -5.02 29.91
C ASN A 225 -11.11 -6.11 30.38
N ASP A 226 -11.61 -6.07 31.63
CA ASP A 226 -12.63 -7.03 32.11
C ASP A 226 -13.94 -6.93 31.30
N LEU A 227 -14.38 -5.72 30.96
CA LEU A 227 -15.55 -5.54 30.09
C LEU A 227 -15.30 -6.07 28.67
N SER A 228 -14.09 -5.88 28.14
CA SER A 228 -13.68 -6.42 26.84
C SER A 228 -13.69 -7.96 26.86
N ASP A 229 -13.17 -8.58 27.92
CA ASP A 229 -13.16 -10.04 28.09
C ASP A 229 -14.58 -10.62 28.18
N ARG A 230 -15.54 -9.82 28.64
CA ARG A 230 -16.98 -10.14 28.65
C ARG A 230 -17.70 -9.85 27.32
N GLY A 231 -16.98 -9.38 26.32
CA GLY A 231 -17.48 -9.18 24.95
C GLY A 231 -17.83 -7.74 24.58
N ASN A 232 -17.61 -6.74 25.45
CA ASN A 232 -17.82 -5.34 25.08
C ASN A 232 -16.65 -4.85 24.19
N VAL A 233 -16.88 -4.85 22.88
CA VAL A 233 -15.86 -4.49 21.89
C VAL A 233 -15.42 -3.02 22.01
N LEU A 234 -16.32 -2.12 22.45
CA LEU A 234 -16.00 -0.71 22.66
C LEU A 234 -15.06 -0.52 23.85
N ALA A 235 -15.18 -1.35 24.89
CA ALA A 235 -14.28 -1.34 26.04
C ALA A 235 -12.85 -1.68 25.60
N GLY A 236 -12.69 -2.71 24.75
CA GLY A 236 -11.40 -3.09 24.18
C GLY A 236 -10.81 -2.00 23.27
N LEU A 237 -11.64 -1.37 22.41
CA LEU A 237 -11.21 -0.25 21.57
C LEU A 237 -10.74 0.96 22.40
N LEU A 238 -11.51 1.33 23.42
CA LEU A 238 -11.17 2.44 24.31
C LEU A 238 -9.90 2.12 25.11
N ALA A 239 -9.79 0.91 25.65
CA ALA A 239 -8.59 0.45 26.34
C ALA A 239 -7.34 0.58 25.45
N GLN A 240 -7.43 0.06 24.22
CA GLN A 240 -6.35 0.15 23.25
C GLN A 240 -6.00 1.62 22.92
N THR A 241 -6.99 2.50 22.82
CA THR A 241 -6.80 3.93 22.53
C THR A 241 -6.10 4.67 23.68
N LEU A 242 -6.45 4.37 24.93
CA LEU A 242 -5.87 4.98 26.11
C LEU A 242 -4.47 4.42 26.45
N SER A 243 -4.11 3.25 25.95
CA SER A 243 -2.78 2.65 26.12
C SER A 243 -1.66 3.51 25.53
N ALA A 244 -0.41 3.22 25.91
CA ALA A 244 0.78 3.86 25.34
C ALA A 244 0.84 3.77 23.80
N ALA A 245 0.46 2.61 23.24
CA ALA A 245 0.43 2.40 21.80
C ALA A 245 -0.66 3.25 21.11
N GLY A 246 -1.85 3.33 21.72
CA GLY A 246 -2.94 4.17 21.21
C GLY A 246 -2.60 5.66 21.26
N GLN A 247 -1.93 6.11 22.32
CA GLN A 247 -1.45 7.49 22.41
C GLN A 247 -0.36 7.78 21.36
N SER A 248 0.54 6.84 21.08
CA SER A 248 1.50 6.97 19.96
C SER A 248 0.81 7.07 18.60
N PHE A 249 -0.25 6.28 18.37
CA PHE A 249 -1.05 6.36 17.16
C PHE A 249 -1.67 7.75 17.00
N LEU A 250 -2.37 8.25 18.03
CA LEU A 250 -3.02 9.56 18.02
C LEU A 250 -1.99 10.70 17.87
N ALA A 251 -0.86 10.65 18.57
CA ALA A 251 0.23 11.61 18.43
C ALA A 251 0.72 11.68 16.98
N THR A 252 0.84 10.52 16.32
CA THR A 252 1.29 10.43 14.93
C THR A 252 0.24 10.96 13.95
N VAL A 253 -1.04 10.66 14.17
CA VAL A 253 -2.15 11.26 13.41
C VAL A 253 -2.11 12.79 13.51
N PHE A 254 -1.93 13.35 14.71
CA PHE A 254 -1.78 14.79 14.89
C PHE A 254 -0.60 15.36 14.12
N ARG A 255 0.58 14.70 14.14
CA ARG A 255 1.76 15.14 13.38
C ARG A 255 1.49 15.20 11.88
N VAL A 256 0.77 14.22 11.34
CA VAL A 256 0.40 14.18 9.92
C VAL A 256 -0.59 15.30 9.57
N LEU A 257 -1.65 15.44 10.36
CA LEU A 257 -2.73 16.40 10.07
C LEU A 257 -2.35 17.86 10.35
N GLU A 258 -1.29 18.12 11.11
CA GLU A 258 -0.78 19.48 11.32
C GLU A 258 -0.34 20.13 9.99
N LYS A 259 0.37 19.38 9.14
CA LYS A 259 0.95 19.88 7.89
C LYS A 259 0.89 18.83 6.76
N PRO A 260 -0.32 18.40 6.33
CA PRO A 260 -0.44 17.49 5.21
C PRO A 260 0.10 18.12 3.92
N SER A 261 0.77 17.32 3.08
CA SER A 261 1.38 17.77 1.83
C SER A 261 0.37 17.95 0.71
N ASN A 262 -0.55 17.01 0.55
CA ASN A 262 -1.56 16.96 -0.51
C ASN A 262 -2.87 16.34 0.01
N GLN A 263 -3.86 16.23 -0.87
CA GLN A 263 -5.20 15.71 -0.55
C GLN A 263 -5.17 14.22 -0.23
N ASP A 264 -4.34 13.46 -0.92
CA ASP A 264 -4.24 12.01 -0.75
C ASP A 264 -3.74 11.64 0.65
N VAL A 265 -2.73 12.34 1.16
CA VAL A 265 -2.25 12.19 2.55
C VAL A 265 -3.40 12.42 3.54
N VAL A 266 -4.26 13.41 3.30
CA VAL A 266 -5.42 13.67 4.16
C VAL A 266 -6.42 12.53 4.07
N ASN A 267 -6.84 12.16 2.86
CA ASN A 267 -7.82 11.10 2.63
C ASN A 267 -7.38 9.76 3.24
N LEU A 268 -6.14 9.34 2.97
CA LEU A 268 -5.58 8.11 3.53
C LEU A 268 -5.49 8.17 5.06
N THR A 269 -5.11 9.31 5.63
CA THR A 269 -5.06 9.45 7.10
C THR A 269 -6.45 9.31 7.71
N LEU A 270 -7.47 9.94 7.13
CA LEU A 270 -8.86 9.81 7.59
C LEU A 270 -9.35 8.37 7.52
N ASP A 271 -9.05 7.68 6.41
CA ASP A 271 -9.37 6.28 6.20
C ASP A 271 -8.70 5.36 7.23
N LEU A 272 -7.44 5.62 7.56
CA LEU A 272 -6.69 4.86 8.56
C LEU A 272 -7.22 5.08 9.97
N VAL A 273 -7.61 6.32 10.30
CA VAL A 273 -8.27 6.62 11.58
C VAL A 273 -9.62 5.89 11.64
N ALA A 274 -10.43 5.93 10.59
CA ALA A 274 -11.69 5.18 10.55
C ALA A 274 -11.48 3.66 10.69
N ALA A 275 -10.43 3.12 10.06
CA ALA A 275 -10.07 1.70 10.20
C ALA A 275 -9.64 1.35 11.63
N TYR A 276 -8.87 2.22 12.29
CA TYR A 276 -8.47 2.05 13.70
C TYR A 276 -9.68 2.01 14.63
N PHE A 277 -10.68 2.86 14.40
CA PHE A 277 -11.90 2.95 15.20
C PHE A 277 -13.07 2.10 14.68
N ALA A 278 -12.84 1.20 13.71
CA ALA A 278 -13.91 0.47 13.01
C ALA A 278 -14.81 -0.38 13.94
N ALA A 279 -14.28 -0.82 15.08
CA ALA A 279 -15.05 -1.51 16.12
C ALA A 279 -16.25 -0.70 16.64
N ALA A 280 -16.19 0.64 16.61
CA ALA A 280 -17.31 1.50 16.96
C ALA A 280 -18.38 1.62 15.86
N ARG A 281 -18.15 1.01 14.67
CA ARG A 281 -19.05 1.04 13.52
C ARG A 281 -19.04 -0.29 12.74
N PRO A 282 -19.56 -1.38 13.34
CA PRO A 282 -19.56 -2.71 12.73
C PRO A 282 -20.36 -2.78 11.41
N GLU A 283 -21.30 -1.85 11.19
CA GLU A 283 -22.08 -1.75 9.95
C GLU A 283 -21.28 -1.23 8.75
N GLY A 284 -20.04 -0.74 8.96
CA GLY A 284 -19.14 -0.26 7.91
C GLY A 284 -19.10 1.26 7.80
N ARG A 285 -18.16 1.76 6.97
CA ARG A 285 -17.86 3.20 6.88
C ARG A 285 -19.07 4.03 6.43
N ALA A 286 -19.22 5.19 7.06
CA ALA A 286 -20.16 6.22 6.65
C ALA A 286 -19.49 7.17 5.65
N ASP A 287 -20.14 7.44 4.52
CA ASP A 287 -19.75 8.54 3.62
C ASP A 287 -20.56 9.79 3.95
N ALA A 288 -20.19 10.45 5.05
CA ALA A 288 -20.94 11.58 5.61
C ALA A 288 -20.03 12.76 5.95
N THR A 289 -20.63 13.95 6.05
CA THR A 289 -19.93 15.14 6.55
C THR A 289 -19.78 15.07 8.07
N LEU A 290 -18.83 15.81 8.63
CA LEU A 290 -18.57 15.80 10.07
C LEU A 290 -19.82 16.12 10.92
N PRO A 291 -20.65 17.15 10.62
CA PRO A 291 -21.85 17.42 11.40
C PRO A 291 -22.88 16.29 11.38
N VAL A 292 -22.97 15.55 10.27
CA VAL A 292 -23.87 14.39 10.17
C VAL A 292 -23.38 13.24 11.06
N LEU A 293 -22.06 13.02 11.12
CA LEU A 293 -21.49 12.02 12.03
C LEU A 293 -21.65 12.41 13.50
N GLU A 294 -21.56 13.70 13.82
CA GLU A 294 -21.76 14.20 15.18
C GLU A 294 -23.21 13.99 15.66
N ASP A 295 -24.19 14.31 14.82
CA ASP A 295 -25.61 14.08 15.10
C ASP A 295 -25.91 12.58 15.25
N GLU A 296 -25.38 11.76 14.34
CA GLU A 296 -25.52 10.31 14.38
C GLU A 296 -24.89 9.71 15.65
N ALA A 297 -23.71 10.18 16.04
CA ALA A 297 -23.02 9.70 17.23
C ALA A 297 -23.83 9.95 18.52
N ALA A 298 -24.52 11.09 18.61
CA ALA A 298 -25.39 11.39 19.74
C ALA A 298 -26.58 10.42 19.83
N GLY A 299 -27.21 10.11 18.69
CA GLY A 299 -28.27 9.10 18.62
C GLY A 299 -27.76 7.69 18.94
N TRP A 300 -26.57 7.34 18.48
CA TRP A 300 -25.93 6.05 18.73
C TRP A 300 -25.63 5.81 20.21
N LEU A 301 -25.12 6.82 20.93
CA LEU A 301 -24.80 6.69 22.36
C LEU A 301 -26.05 6.32 23.18
N ALA A 302 -27.21 6.89 22.83
CA ALA A 302 -28.48 6.59 23.49
C ALA A 302 -29.04 5.19 23.17
N ALA A 303 -28.67 4.60 22.03
CA ALA A 303 -29.22 3.33 21.56
C ALA A 303 -28.30 2.12 21.82
N SER A 304 -26.99 2.36 21.94
CA SER A 304 -25.98 1.30 22.09
C SER A 304 -25.85 0.87 23.54
N ALA A 305 -26.22 -0.39 23.84
CA ALA A 305 -26.07 -0.96 25.17
C ALA A 305 -24.61 -1.00 25.64
N ASP A 306 -23.68 -1.31 24.72
CA ASP A 306 -22.23 -1.33 25.03
C ASP A 306 -21.69 0.06 25.34
N ALA A 307 -22.17 1.09 24.64
CA ALA A 307 -21.76 2.47 24.88
C ALA A 307 -22.38 3.00 26.18
N ALA A 308 -23.66 2.70 26.44
CA ALA A 308 -24.34 3.05 27.68
C ALA A 308 -23.65 2.42 28.89
N ALA A 309 -23.25 1.14 28.81
CA ALA A 309 -22.50 0.48 29.88
C ALA A 309 -21.15 1.15 30.20
N LEU A 310 -20.49 1.72 29.19
CA LEU A 310 -19.26 2.49 29.38
C LEU A 310 -19.52 3.88 29.94
N ALA A 311 -20.61 4.54 29.54
CA ALA A 311 -20.97 5.88 30.02
C ALA A 311 -21.20 5.93 31.54
N GLU A 312 -21.58 4.81 32.15
CA GLU A 312 -21.75 4.67 33.61
C GLU A 312 -20.42 4.56 34.38
N LEU A 313 -19.27 4.44 33.71
CA LEU A 313 -17.97 4.32 34.36
C LEU A 313 -17.49 5.67 34.92
N GLU A 314 -17.22 5.69 36.22
CA GLU A 314 -16.66 6.88 36.88
C GLU A 314 -15.31 7.26 36.26
N GLY A 315 -15.19 8.52 35.85
CA GLY A 315 -13.96 9.07 35.26
C GLY A 315 -13.86 8.90 33.74
N LEU A 316 -14.86 8.31 33.07
CA LEU A 316 -15.01 8.37 31.62
C LEU A 316 -15.95 9.53 31.23
N ASP A 317 -15.56 10.33 30.24
CA ASP A 317 -16.42 11.38 29.69
C ASP A 317 -17.19 10.85 28.47
N GLU A 318 -18.51 11.05 28.45
CA GLU A 318 -19.38 10.72 27.30
C GLU A 318 -18.83 11.29 25.99
N SER A 319 -18.18 12.45 26.04
CA SER A 319 -17.57 13.09 24.87
C SER A 319 -16.50 12.21 24.20
N GLN A 320 -15.85 11.31 24.95
CA GLN A 320 -14.87 10.34 24.45
C GLN A 320 -15.56 9.22 23.68
N LEU A 321 -16.72 8.74 24.15
CA LEU A 321 -17.52 7.73 23.44
C LEU A 321 -18.08 8.29 22.13
N LEU A 322 -18.56 9.53 22.14
CA LEU A 322 -18.96 10.24 20.92
C LEU A 322 -17.78 10.36 19.95
N ALA A 323 -16.58 10.68 20.45
CA ALA A 323 -15.39 10.75 19.62
C ALA A 323 -15.05 9.41 18.95
N LEU A 324 -15.13 8.28 19.67
CA LEU A 324 -14.92 6.95 19.06
C LEU A 324 -15.87 6.74 17.87
N ARG A 325 -17.16 7.08 18.03
CA ARG A 325 -18.18 6.90 17.00
C ARG A 325 -17.97 7.84 15.81
N VAL A 326 -17.63 9.10 16.05
CA VAL A 326 -17.32 10.07 14.98
C VAL A 326 -16.07 9.63 14.21
N LEU A 327 -14.99 9.28 14.90
CA LEU A 327 -13.71 8.90 14.30
C LEU A 327 -13.81 7.60 13.48
N SER A 328 -14.70 6.68 13.85
CA SER A 328 -14.99 5.47 13.07
C SER A 328 -15.66 5.74 11.70
N GLY A 329 -16.26 6.92 11.54
CA GLY A 329 -16.98 7.32 10.34
C GLY A 329 -16.18 8.21 9.38
N LEU A 330 -14.90 8.47 9.66
CA LEU A 330 -14.10 9.34 8.80
C LEU A 330 -13.88 8.73 7.41
N GLY A 331 -13.68 9.61 6.44
CA GLY A 331 -13.41 9.27 5.04
C GLY A 331 -13.55 10.51 4.16
N TYR A 332 -13.71 10.30 2.85
CA TYR A 332 -13.81 11.40 1.88
C TYR A 332 -14.99 12.37 2.17
N GLY A 333 -16.10 11.88 2.73
CA GLY A 333 -17.26 12.70 3.09
C GLY A 333 -16.94 13.90 3.99
N ILE A 334 -15.91 13.77 4.84
CA ILE A 334 -15.43 14.82 5.75
C ILE A 334 -14.87 16.02 4.98
N VAL A 335 -14.03 15.75 4.00
CA VAL A 335 -13.30 16.77 3.23
C VAL A 335 -14.00 17.13 1.93
N ARG A 336 -15.02 16.37 1.52
CA ARG A 336 -15.84 16.60 0.32
C ARG A 336 -16.28 18.06 0.17
N PRO A 337 -16.81 18.77 1.19
CA PRO A 337 -17.22 20.18 1.05
C PRO A 337 -16.09 21.13 0.62
N VAL A 338 -14.84 20.71 0.78
CA VAL A 338 -13.65 21.49 0.43
C VAL A 338 -12.99 20.97 -0.85
N PHE A 339 -12.86 19.65 -0.98
CA PHE A 339 -12.10 19.01 -2.04
C PHE A 339 -12.87 18.85 -3.35
N CYS A 340 -14.21 18.75 -3.34
CA CYS A 340 -14.99 18.58 -4.57
C CYS A 340 -14.74 19.69 -5.60
N ASP A 341 -14.50 20.92 -5.13
CA ASP A 341 -14.34 22.11 -5.96
C ASP A 341 -12.92 22.69 -5.89
N SER A 342 -11.93 21.91 -5.44
CA SER A 342 -10.59 22.45 -5.19
C SER A 342 -9.49 21.44 -5.41
N THR A 343 -8.56 21.75 -6.32
CA THR A 343 -7.28 21.03 -6.50
C THR A 343 -6.14 21.67 -5.69
N ALA A 344 -6.49 22.42 -4.65
CA ALA A 344 -5.52 23.14 -3.84
C ALA A 344 -4.60 22.17 -3.11
N ILE A 345 -3.31 22.53 -3.04
CA ILE A 345 -2.27 21.82 -2.30
C ILE A 345 -1.57 22.78 -1.31
N GLY A 346 -0.77 22.23 -0.39
CA GLY A 346 0.06 23.02 0.52
C GLY A 346 -0.73 23.97 1.42
N SER A 347 -0.25 25.22 1.56
CA SER A 347 -0.83 26.20 2.49
C SER A 347 -2.26 26.60 2.17
N LEU A 348 -2.61 26.72 0.89
CA LEU A 348 -3.97 27.05 0.45
C LEU A 348 -4.95 25.92 0.82
N MET A 349 -4.56 24.66 0.60
CA MET A 349 -5.34 23.49 1.00
C MET A 349 -5.61 23.50 2.50
N ARG A 350 -4.56 23.69 3.32
CA ARG A 350 -4.69 23.72 4.78
C ARG A 350 -5.64 24.82 5.25
N ARG A 351 -5.54 26.03 4.68
CA ARG A 351 -6.45 27.13 5.02
C ARG A 351 -7.91 26.78 4.67
N LYS A 352 -8.15 26.15 3.53
CA LYS A 352 -9.50 25.73 3.14
C LYS A 352 -10.05 24.59 4.00
N LEU A 353 -9.18 23.70 4.47
CA LEU A 353 -9.54 22.57 5.34
C LEU A 353 -9.78 22.95 6.80
N GLN A 354 -9.28 24.10 7.26
CA GLN A 354 -9.38 24.56 8.65
C GLN A 354 -10.79 24.44 9.27
N PRO A 355 -11.90 24.80 8.58
CA PRO A 355 -13.24 24.69 9.14
C PRO A 355 -13.66 23.26 9.48
N VAL A 356 -13.06 22.26 8.84
CA VAL A 356 -13.35 20.83 9.08
C VAL A 356 -12.28 20.21 9.97
N MET A 357 -11.01 20.58 9.79
CA MET A 357 -9.90 20.00 10.55
C MET A 357 -9.86 20.46 12.00
N THR A 358 -10.36 21.67 12.31
CA THR A 358 -10.45 22.17 13.71
C THR A 358 -11.38 21.30 14.56
N PRO A 359 -12.68 21.16 14.22
CA PRO A 359 -13.58 20.31 15.00
C PRO A 359 -13.17 18.83 14.99
N LEU A 360 -12.59 18.33 13.89
CA LEU A 360 -12.01 16.98 13.88
C LEU A 360 -10.86 16.84 14.89
N GLY A 361 -10.00 17.86 15.00
CA GLY A 361 -8.92 17.92 15.99
C GLY A 361 -9.46 17.88 17.42
N ASP A 362 -10.60 18.50 17.68
CA ASP A 362 -11.25 18.47 18.99
C ASP A 362 -11.72 17.06 19.36
N HIS A 363 -12.27 16.29 18.41
CA HIS A 363 -12.63 14.88 18.65
C HIS A 363 -11.41 14.02 18.94
N LEU A 364 -10.33 14.16 18.17
CA LEU A 364 -9.06 13.47 18.45
C LEU A 364 -8.50 13.85 19.83
N ALA A 365 -8.62 15.13 20.21
CA ALA A 365 -8.10 15.65 21.47
C ALA A 365 -8.82 15.09 22.70
N ARG A 366 -10.09 14.67 22.59
CA ARG A 366 -10.81 14.01 23.69
C ARG A 366 -10.22 12.64 24.06
N LEU A 367 -9.51 12.02 23.14
CA LEU A 367 -8.89 10.70 23.33
C LEU A 367 -7.37 10.79 23.52
N PHE A 368 -6.79 12.00 23.44
CA PHE A 368 -5.35 12.22 23.46
C PHE A 368 -4.93 13.02 24.69
N ASP A 369 -3.91 12.54 25.40
CA ASP A 369 -3.40 13.24 26.57
C ASP A 369 -2.51 14.42 26.15
N GLN A 370 -3.07 15.62 26.27
CA GLN A 370 -2.38 16.86 25.88
C GLN A 370 -1.18 17.21 26.78
N ARG A 371 -1.00 16.55 27.93
CA ARG A 371 0.09 16.86 28.89
C ARG A 371 1.49 16.48 28.39
N GLY A 372 1.59 15.78 27.26
CA GLY A 372 2.86 15.35 26.65
C GLY A 372 3.42 16.25 25.56
N ARG A 373 2.90 17.48 25.36
CA ARG A 373 3.45 18.47 24.40
C ARG A 373 4.32 19.54 25.05
#